data_AF-A0A9D3VPH0-F1
#
_entry.id   AF-A0A9D3VPH0-F1
#
_cell.length_a   1.000
_cell.length_b   1.000
_cell.length_c   1.000
_cell.angle_alpha   90.00
_cell.angle_beta   90.00
_cell.angle_gamma   90.00
#
_symmetry.space_group_name_H-M   'P 1'
#
loop_
_entity.id
_entity.type
_entity.pdbx_description
1 polymer ?
#
loop_
_entity_poly.entity_id
_entity_poly.type
_entity_poly.pdbx_seq_one_letter_code
_entity_poly.pdbx_strand_id
1 'polypeptide(L)'
;MNAQYIVGRSCNKKEDVIVQHHYRVNIFLVTIDTQLQELKSKFNEHVVELLTLTTTLDPKEFFKLFDIDKICILVNKFYPKDFSQQEKEHLPFELKHYELDRYHNITGSISRYRKDFWTLFKTV
;
A
#
# COMPACT_ATOMS: atom_id res chain seq x y z
N MET A 1 -57.60 -33.41 40.72
CA MET A 1 -56.92 -32.13 41.02
C MET A 1 -55.83 -31.94 39.96
N ASN A 2 -56.03 -30.99 39.05
CA ASN A 2 -55.14 -30.74 37.91
C ASN A 2 -54.16 -29.63 38.28
N ALA A 3 -52.89 -29.97 38.49
CA ALA A 3 -51.82 -28.98 38.58
C ALA A 3 -51.11 -28.91 37.21
N GLN A 4 -51.54 -27.97 36.37
CA GLN A 4 -50.83 -27.60 35.16
C GLN A 4 -49.55 -26.86 35.54
N TYR A 5 -48.41 -27.50 35.32
CA TYR A 5 -47.10 -26.90 35.48
C TYR A 5 -46.86 -25.91 34.33
N ILE A 6 -46.98 -24.62 34.60
CA ILE A 6 -46.60 -23.56 33.66
C ILE A 6 -45.07 -23.47 33.68
N VAL A 7 -44.40 -24.17 32.75
CA VAL A 7 -43.01 -23.87 32.39
C VAL A 7 -42.97 -22.44 31.85
N GLY A 8 -42.39 -21.54 32.64
CA GLY A 8 -42.19 -20.14 32.29
C GLY A 8 -41.32 -19.98 31.05
N ARG A 9 -41.97 -19.72 29.91
CA ARG A 9 -41.43 -19.49 28.56
C ARG A 9 -40.61 -18.19 28.40
N SER A 10 -39.99 -17.70 29.47
CA SER A 10 -39.40 -16.36 29.59
C SER A 10 -37.86 -16.35 29.66
N CYS A 11 -37.23 -17.36 30.29
CA CYS A 11 -35.77 -17.47 30.36
C CYS A 11 -35.12 -17.68 28.99
N ASN A 12 -35.69 -18.59 28.18
CA ASN A 12 -35.11 -19.02 26.91
C ASN A 12 -34.96 -17.87 25.91
N LYS A 13 -35.85 -16.87 25.92
CA LYS A 13 -35.76 -15.72 25.00
C LYS A 13 -34.55 -14.84 25.29
N LYS A 14 -34.18 -14.67 26.56
CA LYS A 14 -33.03 -13.84 26.94
C LYS A 14 -31.73 -14.57 26.61
N GLU A 15 -31.67 -15.86 26.88
CA GLU A 15 -30.53 -16.72 26.53
C GLU A 15 -30.35 -16.83 25.02
N ASP A 16 -31.43 -17.05 24.25
CA ASP A 16 -31.40 -17.05 22.77
C ASP A 16 -30.92 -15.71 22.20
N VAL A 17 -31.36 -14.58 22.77
CA VAL A 17 -30.92 -13.24 22.35
C VAL A 17 -29.44 -13.01 22.65
N ILE A 18 -28.94 -13.47 23.82
CA ILE A 18 -27.52 -13.37 24.19
C ILE A 18 -26.67 -14.26 23.26
N VAL A 19 -27.10 -15.49 22.99
CA VAL A 19 -26.40 -16.44 22.11
C VAL A 19 -26.41 -15.94 20.66
N GLN A 20 -27.54 -15.43 20.17
CA GLN A 20 -27.64 -14.85 18.84
C GLN A 20 -26.75 -13.60 18.71
N HIS A 21 -26.70 -12.76 19.73
CA HIS A 21 -25.83 -11.59 19.71
C HIS A 21 -24.34 -11.99 19.71
N HIS A 22 -23.96 -12.96 20.54
CA HIS A 22 -22.62 -13.54 20.57
C HIS A 22 -22.23 -14.14 19.21
N TYR A 23 -23.13 -14.87 18.56
CA TYR A 23 -22.89 -15.44 17.23
C TYR A 23 -22.71 -14.34 16.17
N ARG A 24 -23.54 -13.29 16.20
CA ARG A 24 -23.39 -12.14 15.30
C ARG A 24 -22.05 -11.44 15.51
N VAL A 25 -21.66 -11.16 16.75
CA VAL A 25 -20.37 -10.52 17.07
C VAL A 25 -19.21 -11.40 16.60
N ASN A 26 -19.26 -12.70 16.83
CA ASN A 26 -18.21 -13.61 16.36
C ASN A 26 -18.11 -13.67 14.83
N ILE A 27 -19.24 -13.71 14.11
CA ILE A 27 -19.21 -13.62 12.64
C ILE A 27 -18.58 -12.30 12.20
N PHE A 28 -18.95 -11.18 12.82
CA PHE A 28 -18.35 -9.89 12.51
C PHE A 28 -16.83 -9.88 12.76
N LEU A 29 -16.38 -10.41 13.90
CA LEU A 29 -14.96 -10.50 14.24
C LEU A 29 -14.19 -11.37 13.23
N VAL A 30 -14.70 -12.57 12.92
CA VAL A 30 -14.11 -13.46 11.91
C VAL A 30 -14.06 -12.78 10.54
N THR A 31 -15.10 -12.03 10.18
CA THR A 31 -15.13 -11.28 8.91
C THR A 31 -14.08 -10.17 8.89
N ILE A 32 -13.93 -9.42 9.99
CA ILE A 32 -12.90 -8.37 10.13
C ILE A 32 -11.50 -8.97 10.05
N ASP A 33 -11.24 -10.06 10.79
CA ASP A 33 -9.94 -10.73 10.79
C ASP A 33 -9.58 -11.26 9.40
N THR A 34 -10.56 -11.83 8.69
CA THR A 34 -10.38 -12.33 7.31
C THR A 34 -10.05 -11.17 6.37
N GLN A 35 -10.81 -10.07 6.41
CA GLN A 35 -10.56 -8.89 5.58
C GLN A 35 -9.21 -8.26 5.89
N LEU A 36 -8.81 -8.20 7.16
CA LEU A 36 -7.51 -7.68 7.57
C LEU A 36 -6.38 -8.57 7.05
N GLN A 37 -6.54 -9.89 7.11
CA GLN A 37 -5.56 -10.84 6.57
C GLN A 37 -5.45 -10.73 5.04
N GLU A 38 -6.57 -10.61 4.33
CA GLU A 38 -6.57 -10.37 2.89
C GLU A 38 -5.88 -9.04 2.55
N LEU A 39 -6.17 -7.96 3.27
CA LEU A 39 -5.49 -6.68 3.10
C LEU A 39 -3.98 -6.80 3.33
N LYS A 40 -3.55 -7.45 4.40
CA LYS A 40 -2.12 -7.69 4.68
C LYS A 40 -1.44 -8.54 3.62
N SER A 41 -2.17 -9.49 3.01
CA SER A 41 -1.64 -10.30 1.91
C SER A 41 -1.52 -9.52 0.60
N LYS A 42 -2.49 -8.64 0.30
CA LYS A 42 -2.52 -7.81 -0.91
C LYS A 42 -1.54 -6.64 -0.84
N PHE A 43 -1.45 -5.99 0.31
CA PHE A 43 -0.48 -4.93 0.62
C PHE A 43 0.61 -5.48 1.51
N ASN A 44 1.34 -6.47 0.99
CA ASN A 44 2.54 -6.91 1.67
C ASN A 44 3.56 -5.74 1.73
N GLU A 45 4.56 -5.88 2.59
CA GLU A 45 5.60 -4.85 2.80
C GLU A 45 6.22 -4.38 1.47
N HIS A 46 6.40 -5.31 0.52
CA HIS A 46 6.92 -5.03 -0.81
C HIS A 46 6.04 -4.10 -1.64
N VAL A 47 4.73 -4.31 -1.66
CA VAL A 47 3.78 -3.46 -2.38
C VAL A 47 3.71 -2.05 -1.76
N VAL A 48 3.81 -1.95 -0.43
CA VAL A 48 3.84 -0.66 0.27
C VAL A 48 5.13 0.11 -0.03
N GLU A 49 6.28 -0.56 -0.03
CA GLU A 49 7.56 0.02 -0.41
C GLU A 49 7.57 0.51 -1.87
N LEU A 50 7.01 -0.28 -2.80
CA LEU A 50 6.84 0.12 -4.20
C LEU A 50 5.89 1.30 -4.36
N LEU A 51 4.76 1.32 -3.66
CA LEU A 51 3.85 2.47 -3.68
C LEU A 51 4.55 3.72 -3.14
N THR A 52 5.35 3.57 -2.08
CA THR A 52 6.17 4.65 -1.54
C THR A 52 7.17 5.16 -2.59
N LEU A 53 7.84 4.27 -3.33
CA LEU A 53 8.71 4.65 -4.45
C LEU A 53 7.95 5.53 -5.44
N THR A 54 6.75 5.11 -5.88
CA THR A 54 5.97 5.87 -6.86
C THR A 54 5.55 7.25 -6.36
N THR A 55 5.25 7.40 -5.07
CA THR A 55 4.90 8.71 -4.49
C THR A 55 6.13 9.58 -4.28
N THR A 56 7.31 9.01 -3.99
CA THR A 56 8.57 9.78 -3.92
C THR A 56 8.98 10.36 -5.27
N LEU A 57 8.59 9.71 -6.36
CA LEU A 57 8.82 10.12 -7.74
C LEU A 57 7.71 11.04 -8.29
N ASP A 58 6.64 11.30 -7.52
CA ASP A 58 5.55 12.19 -7.95
C ASP A 58 6.00 13.67 -7.85
N PRO A 59 6.04 14.41 -8.98
CA PRO A 59 6.44 15.80 -8.98
C PRO A 59 5.48 16.75 -8.24
N LYS A 60 4.26 16.31 -7.91
CA LYS A 60 3.25 17.15 -7.24
C LYS A 60 3.42 17.21 -5.71
N GLU A 61 3.88 16.14 -5.08
CA GLU A 61 4.02 16.04 -3.60
C GLU A 61 5.36 16.61 -3.09
N PHE A 62 5.84 17.67 -3.74
CA PHE A 62 7.00 18.48 -3.36
C PHE A 62 8.32 17.72 -3.13
N PHE A 63 8.43 16.45 -3.55
CA PHE A 63 9.63 15.63 -3.38
C PHE A 63 10.17 15.62 -1.95
N LYS A 64 9.34 15.90 -0.93
CA LYS A 64 9.77 15.82 0.48
C LYS A 64 10.27 14.43 0.86
N LEU A 65 9.84 13.44 0.10
CA LEU A 65 10.19 12.03 0.25
C LEU A 65 11.23 11.58 -0.78
N PHE A 66 11.69 12.45 -1.68
CA PHE A 66 12.69 12.10 -2.70
C PHE A 66 14.03 11.87 -2.04
N ASP A 67 14.52 10.65 -2.16
CA ASP A 67 15.73 10.17 -1.52
C ASP A 67 16.40 9.22 -2.51
N ILE A 68 17.48 9.70 -3.12
CA ILE A 68 18.18 9.01 -4.21
C ILE A 68 18.67 7.64 -3.74
N ASP A 69 19.19 7.56 -2.53
CA ASP A 69 19.72 6.31 -1.97
C ASP A 69 18.60 5.30 -1.76
N LYS A 70 17.47 5.74 -1.19
CA LYS A 70 16.28 4.86 -1.03
C LYS A 70 15.75 4.37 -2.37
N ILE A 71 15.67 5.24 -3.38
CA ILE A 71 15.23 4.87 -4.73
C ILE A 71 16.17 3.80 -5.30
N CYS A 72 17.48 3.98 -5.19
CA CYS A 72 18.46 3.02 -5.70
C CYS A 72 18.39 1.66 -4.98
N ILE A 73 18.18 1.66 -3.66
CA ILE A 73 17.98 0.42 -2.88
C ILE A 73 16.72 -0.31 -3.37
N LEU A 74 15.62 0.41 -3.56
CA LEU A 74 14.34 -0.16 -4.00
C LEU A 74 14.43 -0.71 -5.43
N VAL A 75 15.10 -0.02 -6.35
CA VAL A 75 15.34 -0.51 -7.72
C VAL A 75 16.14 -1.81 -7.70
N ASN A 76 17.19 -1.89 -6.87
CA ASN A 76 17.96 -3.11 -6.72
C ASN A 76 17.16 -4.27 -6.09
N LYS A 77 16.22 -3.96 -5.19
CA LYS A 77 15.39 -4.95 -4.49
C LYS A 77 14.27 -5.49 -5.39
N PHE A 78 13.58 -4.63 -6.12
CA PHE A 78 12.35 -4.99 -6.85
C PHE A 78 12.55 -5.20 -8.34
N TYR A 79 13.54 -4.52 -8.93
CA TYR A 79 13.82 -4.59 -10.37
C TYR A 79 15.26 -5.06 -10.66
N PRO A 80 15.77 -6.13 -9.99
CA PRO A 80 17.16 -6.53 -10.14
C PRO A 80 17.53 -7.02 -11.55
N LYS A 81 16.54 -7.46 -12.33
CA LYS A 81 16.72 -8.00 -13.69
C LYS A 81 16.41 -6.98 -14.80
N ASP A 82 15.63 -5.96 -14.48
CA ASP A 82 15.20 -4.96 -15.46
C ASP A 82 16.27 -3.88 -15.68
N PHE A 83 17.23 -3.78 -14.75
CA PHE A 83 18.38 -2.87 -14.85
C PHE A 83 19.68 -3.68 -14.90
N SER A 84 20.51 -3.40 -15.89
CA SER A 84 21.89 -3.84 -15.95
C SER A 84 22.73 -3.23 -14.82
N GLN A 85 23.90 -3.83 -14.56
CA GLN A 85 24.82 -3.31 -13.54
C GLN A 85 25.25 -1.87 -13.83
N GLN A 86 25.50 -1.56 -15.11
CA GLN A 86 25.87 -0.21 -15.55
C GLN A 86 24.73 0.80 -15.35
N GLU A 87 23.49 0.42 -15.65
CA GLU A 87 22.32 1.30 -15.43
C GLU A 87 22.11 1.56 -13.93
N LYS A 88 22.33 0.56 -13.07
CA LYS A 88 22.26 0.73 -11.60
C LYS A 88 23.34 1.66 -11.07
N GLU A 89 24.54 1.61 -11.63
CA GLU A 89 25.65 2.51 -11.28
C GLU A 89 25.40 3.94 -11.76
N HIS A 90 24.71 4.09 -12.90
CA HIS A 90 24.39 5.39 -13.48
C HIS A 90 23.15 6.04 -12.84
N LEU A 91 22.22 5.25 -12.30
CA LEU A 91 20.95 5.67 -11.73
C LEU A 91 21.06 6.83 -10.70
N PRO A 92 22.00 6.83 -9.74
CA PRO A 92 22.14 7.95 -8.80
C PRO A 92 22.46 9.29 -9.49
N PHE A 93 23.25 9.24 -10.57
CA PHE A 93 23.60 10.43 -11.34
C PHE A 93 22.39 10.94 -12.11
N GLU A 94 21.58 10.07 -12.71
CA GLU A 94 20.35 10.46 -13.39
C GLU A 94 19.32 11.06 -12.43
N LEU A 95 19.15 10.46 -11.25
CA LEU A 95 18.25 10.98 -10.22
C LEU A 95 18.73 12.34 -9.69
N LYS A 96 20.04 12.56 -9.59
CA LYS A 96 20.61 13.86 -9.22
C LYS A 96 20.39 14.92 -10.31
N HIS A 97 20.53 14.54 -11.58
CA HIS A 97 20.18 15.44 -12.68
C HIS A 97 18.69 15.78 -12.67
N TYR A 98 17.83 14.79 -12.41
CA TYR A 98 16.40 15.00 -12.27
C TYR A 98 16.04 15.95 -11.11
N GLU A 99 16.74 15.83 -9.98
CA GLU A 99 16.61 16.77 -8.86
C GLU A 99 17.05 18.20 -9.26
N LEU A 100 18.17 18.33 -9.98
CA LEU A 100 18.71 19.62 -10.42
C LEU A 100 17.85 20.30 -11.52
N ASP A 101 17.33 19.51 -12.46
CA ASP A 101 16.44 19.98 -13.53
C ASP A 101 15.15 20.62 -12.97
N ARG A 102 14.75 20.31 -11.72
CA ARG A 102 13.66 21.01 -11.04
C ARG A 102 13.98 22.47 -10.73
N TYR A 103 15.21 22.76 -10.31
CA TYR A 103 15.63 24.12 -10.00
C TYR A 103 15.77 24.96 -11.29
N HIS A 104 16.14 24.33 -12.41
CA HIS A 104 16.22 24.98 -13.71
C HIS A 104 14.88 25.08 -14.47
N ASN A 105 13.90 24.19 -14.21
CA ASN A 105 12.55 24.34 -14.77
C ASN A 105 11.73 25.47 -14.12
N ILE A 106 12.16 26.02 -12.98
CA ILE A 106 11.66 27.30 -12.46
C ILE A 106 12.18 28.49 -13.31
N THR A 107 13.30 28.32 -14.03
CA THR A 107 13.94 29.36 -14.86
C THR A 107 13.78 29.15 -16.39
N GLY A 108 12.89 28.25 -16.82
CA GLY A 108 12.37 28.26 -18.20
C GLY A 108 13.26 27.64 -19.27
N SER A 109 14.01 26.57 -18.98
CA SER A 109 14.67 25.76 -20.01
C SER A 109 14.34 24.28 -19.82
N ILE A 110 13.48 23.76 -20.71
CA ILE A 110 13.02 22.37 -20.72
C ILE A 110 14.17 21.46 -21.19
N SER A 111 14.70 20.62 -20.29
CA SER A 111 15.65 19.58 -20.67
C SER A 111 14.91 18.39 -21.35
N ARG A 112 15.59 17.81 -22.34
CA ARG A 112 15.11 16.75 -23.25
C ARG A 112 14.89 15.39 -22.57
N TYR A 113 15.29 15.23 -21.31
CA TYR A 113 15.25 13.97 -20.55
C TYR A 113 13.87 13.62 -19.98
N ARG A 114 12.93 14.57 -20.01
CA ARG A 114 11.58 14.43 -19.46
C ARG A 114 10.73 13.33 -20.12
N LYS A 115 11.02 12.94 -21.36
CA LYS A 115 10.18 11.97 -22.10
C LYS A 115 10.63 10.52 -21.91
N ASP A 116 11.92 10.27 -21.80
CA ASP A 116 12.43 8.89 -21.94
C ASP A 116 12.41 8.15 -20.59
N PHE A 117 12.71 8.83 -19.49
CA PHE A 117 12.73 8.22 -18.15
C PHE A 117 11.34 7.73 -17.68
N TRP A 118 10.28 8.45 -18.05
CA TRP A 118 8.90 8.07 -17.72
C TRP A 118 8.29 7.03 -18.66
N THR A 119 8.88 6.81 -19.84
CA THR A 119 8.35 5.83 -20.81
C THR A 119 8.67 4.40 -20.36
N LEU A 120 9.77 4.20 -19.65
CA LEU A 120 10.14 2.91 -19.06
C LEU A 120 9.24 2.50 -17.89
N PHE A 121 8.81 3.46 -17.05
CA PHE A 121 7.90 3.17 -15.93
C PHE A 121 6.42 3.01 -16.32
N LYS A 122 6.00 3.46 -17.51
CA LYS A 122 4.62 3.31 -18.00
C LYS A 122 4.32 1.96 -18.64
N THR A 123 5.34 1.14 -18.88
CA THR A 123 5.22 -0.12 -19.66
C THR A 123 5.27 -1.37 -18.77
N VAL A 124 5.37 -1.20 -17.46
CA VAL A 124 5.20 -2.25 -16.43
C VAL A 124 3.99 -1.88 -15.58
#